data_AF-A0A816H1A9-F1
#
_entry.id   AF-A0A816H1A9-F1
#
_cell.length_a   1.000
_cell.length_b   1.000
_cell.length_c   1.000
_cell.angle_alpha   90.00
_cell.angle_beta   90.00
_cell.angle_gamma   90.00
#
_symmetry.space_group_name_H-M   'P 1'
#
loop_
_entity.id
_entity.type
_entity.pdbx_description
1 polymer ?
#
loop_
_entity_poly.entity_id
_entity_poly.type
_entity_poly.pdbx_seq_one_letter_code
_entity_poly.pdbx_strand_id
1 'polypeptide(L)' 'RGFHPFWCATCALGFPHQVAYQDHLRSHIPCNVPGCSYAASEQLVRIHHLNIHENNLRNRMSNNILHQTRPM' A
#
# COMPACT_ATOMS: atom_id res chain seq x y z
N ARG A 1 -13.97 3.78 19.09
CA ARG A 1 -12.95 4.20 18.10
C ARG A 1 -11.59 3.87 18.72
N GLY A 2 -10.82 2.93 18.15
CA GLY A 2 -9.51 2.56 18.70
C GLY A 2 -8.44 3.55 18.23
N PHE A 3 -7.59 4.01 19.15
CA PHE A 3 -6.38 4.76 18.79
C PHE A 3 -5.31 3.77 18.37
N HIS A 4 -4.81 3.91 17.15
CA HIS A 4 -3.69 3.13 16.63
C HIS A 4 -2.43 4.00 16.69
N PRO A 5 -1.56 3.83 17.69
CA PRO A 5 -0.37 4.67 17.86
C PRO A 5 0.65 4.52 16.74
N PHE A 6 0.63 3.40 16.00
CA PHE A 6 1.57 3.13 14.92
C PHE A 6 0.85 3.18 13.58
N TRP A 7 1.42 3.90 12.60
CA TRP A 7 0.79 4.13 11.31
C TRP A 7 1.79 3.98 10.16
N CYS A 8 1.37 3.30 9.10
CA CYS A 8 2.14 3.18 7.87
C CYS A 8 1.76 4.29 6.90
N ALA A 9 2.69 5.20 6.59
CA ALA A 9 2.47 6.29 5.63
C ALA A 9 2.19 5.78 4.20
N THR A 10 2.76 4.64 3.82
CA THR A 10 2.61 4.07 2.48
C THR A 10 1.26 3.38 2.27
N CYS A 11 0.80 2.64 3.29
CA CYS A 11 -0.42 1.83 3.20
C CYS A 11 -1.65 2.50 3.85
N ALA A 12 -1.44 3.58 4.59
CA ALA A 12 -2.46 4.22 5.40
C ALA A 12 -3.17 3.24 6.37
N LEU A 13 -2.40 2.33 6.97
CA LEU A 13 -2.89 1.34 7.94
C LEU A 13 -2.39 1.67 9.34
N GLY A 14 -3.31 1.60 10.32
CA GLY A 14 -3.03 1.80 11.73
C GLY A 14 -2.91 0.47 12.48
N PHE A 15 -1.96 0.41 13.40
CA PHE A 15 -1.68 -0.76 14.24
C PHE A 15 -1.74 -0.40 15.73
N PRO A 16 -2.29 -1.28 16.58
CA PRO A 16 -2.39 -1.05 18.02
C PRO A 16 -1.04 -1.22 18.75
N HIS A 17 -0.11 -1.99 18.19
CA HIS A 17 1.17 -2.32 18.82
C HIS A 17 2.34 -2.18 17.84
N GLN A 18 3.53 -1.87 18.37
CA GLN A 18 4.75 -1.68 17.58
C GLN A 18 5.15 -2.97 16.86
N VAL A 19 4.99 -4.13 17.50
CA VAL A 19 5.35 -5.44 16.90
C VAL A 19 4.53 -5.70 15.63
N ALA A 20 3.22 -5.45 15.68
CA ALA A 20 2.33 -5.60 14.53
C ALA A 20 2.69 -4.62 13.39
N TYR A 21 3.08 -3.39 13.75
CA TYR A 21 3.57 -2.40 12.78
C TYR A 21 4.90 -2.83 12.13
N GLN A 22 5.85 -3.32 12.93
CA GLN A 22 7.15 -3.78 12.43
C GLN A 22 7.00 -5.01 11.53
N ASP A 23 6.15 -5.95 11.92
CA ASP A 23 5.81 -7.12 11.09
C ASP A 23 5.18 -6.69 9.75
N HIS A 24 4.25 -5.73 9.79
CA HIS A 24 3.69 -5.13 8.58
C HIS A 24 4.77 -4.50 7.68
N LEU A 25 5.74 -3.76 8.22
CA LEU A 25 6.80 -3.16 7.40
C LEU A 25 7.67 -4.22 6.70
N ARG A 26 7.85 -5.40 7.31
CA ARG A 26 8.57 -6.52 6.69
C ARG A 26 7.83 -7.12 5.50
N SER A 27 6.51 -6.94 5.43
CA SER A 27 5.70 -7.35 4.27
C SER A 27 5.83 -6.41 3.07
N HIS A 28 6.50 -5.26 3.21
CA HIS A 28 6.73 -4.37 2.09
C HIS A 28 7.74 -5.01 1.13
N ILE A 29 7.36 -5.12 -0.13
CA ILE A 29 8.23 -5.55 -1.20
C ILE A 29 8.65 -4.32 -2.02
N PRO A 30 9.91 -4.23 -2.47
CA PRO A 30 10.33 -3.18 -3.38
C PRO A 30 9.72 -3.39 -4.76
N CYS A 31 9.56 -2.29 -5.51
CA CYS A 31 9.24 -2.35 -6.92
C CYS A 31 10.35 -3.08 -7.68
N ASN A 32 9.98 -3.93 -8.63
CA ASN A 32 10.92 -4.71 -9.44
C ASN A 32 11.61 -3.87 -10.54
N VAL A 33 11.29 -2.58 -10.68
CA VAL A 33 11.87 -1.72 -11.72
C VAL A 33 13.19 -1.13 -11.24
N PRO A 34 14.29 -1.30 -11.98
CA PRO A 34 15.60 -0.77 -11.59
C PRO A 34 15.56 0.75 -11.49
N GLY A 35 16.03 1.28 -10.35
CA GLY A 35 16.00 2.71 -10.04
C GLY A 35 14.70 3.21 -9.39
N CYS A 36 13.68 2.37 -9.24
CA CYS A 36 12.47 2.73 -8.50
C CYS A 36 12.64 2.42 -7.00
N SER A 37 12.46 3.44 -6.15
CA SER A 37 12.55 3.30 -4.68
C SER A 37 11.19 3.07 -4.01
N TYR A 38 10.14 2.78 -4.79
CA TYR A 38 8.82 2.51 -4.23
C TYR A 38 8.78 1.13 -3.59
N ALA A 39 8.34 1.04 -2.33
CA ALA A 39 8.13 -0.22 -1.64
C ALA A 39 6.83 -0.15 -0.83
N ALA A 40 6.01 -1.18 -0.93
CA ALA A 40 4.71 -1.28 -0.26
C ALA A 40 4.27 -2.75 -0.20
N SER A 41 3.05 -3.01 0.29
CA SER A 41 2.45 -4.34 0.11
C SER A 41 2.33 -4.72 -1.37
N GLU A 42 2.36 -6.02 -1.65
CA GLU A 42 2.35 -6.56 -3.01
C GLU A 42 1.25 -5.96 -3.90
N GLN A 43 0.03 -5.81 -3.37
CA GLN A 43 -1.09 -5.18 -4.08
C GLN A 43 -0.76 -3.75 -4.51
N LEU A 44 -0.20 -2.94 -3.62
CA LEU A 44 0.12 -1.54 -3.91
C LEU A 44 1.29 -1.42 -4.86
N VAL A 45 2.30 -2.30 -4.75
CA VAL A 45 3.41 -2.35 -5.70
C VAL A 45 2.92 -2.72 -7.09
N ARG A 46 1.96 -3.65 -7.20
CA ARG A 46 1.32 -3.97 -8.49
C ARG A 46 0.58 -2.77 -9.06
N ILE A 47 -0.23 -2.08 -8.26
CA ILE A 47 -0.95 -0.88 -8.70
C ILE A 47 0.03 0.23 -9.12
N HIS A 48 1.08 0.46 -8.32
CA HIS A 48 2.16 1.39 -8.64
C HIS A 48 2.83 1.04 -9.97
N HIS A 49 3.16 -0.22 -10.19
CA HIS A 49 3.78 -0.67 -11.42
C HIS A 49 2.87 -0.41 -12.64
N LEU A 50 1.60 -0.77 -12.55
CA LEU A 50 0.62 -0.53 -13.62
C LEU A 50 0.47 0.96 -13.95
N ASN A 51 0.40 1.81 -12.94
CA ASN A 51 0.14 3.25 -13.11
C ASN A 51 1.37 4.07 -13.49
N ILE A 52 2.57 3.69 -13.01
CA ILE A 52 3.80 4.47 -13.18
C ILE A 52 4.70 3.89 -14.26
N HIS A 53 4.81 2.56 -14.35
CA HIS A 53 5.78 1.90 -15.22
C HIS A 53 5.17 1.29 -16.47
N GLU A 54 3.97 0.70 -16.39
CA GLU A 54 3.34 0.10 -17.57
C GLU A 54 2.49 1.07 -18.39
N ASN A 55 1.99 2.15 -17.77
CA ASN A 55 1.21 3.22 -18.40
C ASN A 55 0.16 2.69 -19.42
N ASN A 56 -0.40 1.51 -19.14
CA ASN A 56 -1.32 0.81 -20.03
C ASN A 56 -2.67 0.78 -19.33
N LEU A 57 -3.59 1.61 -19.83
CA LEU A 57 -4.99 1.64 -19.39
C LEU A 57 -5.69 0.32 -19.76
N ARG A 58 -5.43 -0.78 -19.04
CA ARG A 58 -6.13 -2.04 -19.25
C ARG A 58 -6.63 -2.66 -17.95
N ASN A 59 -7.88 -2.29 -17.69
CA ASN A 59 -8.96 -3.09 -17.11
C ASN A 59 -8.88 -3.46 -15.62
N ARG A 60 -9.44 -2.57 -14.80
CA ARG A 60 -9.91 -2.85 -13.44
C ARG A 60 -11.12 -3.79 -13.50
N MET A 61 -10.94 -5.05 -13.13
CA MET A 61 -11.99 -5.93 -12.59
C MET A 61 -11.31 -6.96 -11.67
N SER A 62 -11.72 -7.29 -10.46
CA SER A 62 -12.71 -6.81 -9.50
C SER A 62 -12.30 -7.48 -8.17
N ASN A 63 -12.36 -6.80 -7.04
CA ASN A 63 -12.94 -7.30 -5.77
C ASN A 63 -12.66 -6.35 -4.60
N ASN A 64 -13.72 -5.59 -4.27
CA ASN A 64 -14.20 -5.27 -2.93
C ASN A 64 -13.16 -4.93 -1.83
N ILE A 65 -12.87 -3.63 -1.66
CA ILE A 65 -12.92 -2.99 -0.34
C ILE A 65 -13.54 -1.60 -0.53
N LEU A 66 -14.78 -1.49 -0.05
CA LEU A 66 -15.39 -0.22 0.32
C LEU A 66 -14.54 0.44 1.41
N HIS A 67 -13.88 1.55 1.10
CA HIS A 67 -13.95 2.79 1.89
C HIS A 67 -13.25 3.90 1.09
N GLN A 68 -14.04 4.76 0.44
CA GLN A 68 -14.40 6.08 0.99
C GLN A 68 -13.12 6.90 1.24
N THR A 69 -12.61 7.58 0.21
CA THR A 69 -12.85 9.02 -0.01
C THR A 69 -13.00 9.85 1.28
N ARG A 70 -12.25 10.96 1.28
CA ARG A 70 -12.53 12.28 1.90
C ARG A 70 -11.53 12.73 2.98
N PRO A 71 -11.31 14.06 3.03
CA PRO A 71 -9.99 14.65 2.90
C PRO A 71 -9.52 15.39 4.16
N MET A 72 -8.24 15.79 4.10
CA MET A 72 -7.55 16.81 4.92
C MET A 72 -7.64 16.64 6.43
#